data_AF-A0A2V5SX87-F1
#
_entry.id   AF-A0A2V5SX87-F1
#
_cell.length_a   1.000
_cell.length_b   1.000
_cell.length_c   1.000
_cell.angle_alpha   90.00
_cell.angle_beta   90.00
_cell.angle_gamma   90.00
#
_symmetry.space_group_name_H-M   'P 1'
#
loop_
_entity.id
_entity.type
_entity.pdbx_description
1 polymer ?
#
loop_
_entity_poly.entity_id
_entity_poly.type
_entity_poly.pdbx_seq_one_letter_code
_entity_poly.pdbx_strand_id
1 'polypeptide(L)' 'LLVRLNGSGNYQLIPFPPDRAVIDIGDYYSDFRKIQTALGWSPQVSLRAGLAQTLDYYRKHHAQYWDATL' A
#
# COMPACT_ATOMS: atom_id res chain seq x y z
N LEU A 1 -6.06 -3.16 -7.84
CA LEU A 1 -6.69 -1.86 -7.49
C LEU A 1 -5.82 -0.67 -7.90
N LEU A 2 -4.54 -0.64 -7.50
CA LEU A 2 -3.65 0.51 -7.72
C LEU A 2 -3.51 0.93 -9.20
N VAL A 3 -3.24 0.00 -10.11
CA VAL A 3 -3.18 0.27 -11.57
C VAL A 3 -4.46 0.97 -12.07
N ARG A 4 -5.63 0.49 -11.61
CA ARG A 4 -6.92 1.10 -11.97
C ARG A 4 -7.04 2.54 -11.44
N LEU A 5 -6.61 2.79 -10.21
CA LEU A 5 -6.62 4.14 -9.63
C LEU A 5 -5.61 5.07 -10.30
N ASN A 6 -4.48 4.53 -10.74
CA ASN A 6 -3.47 5.30 -11.46
C ASN A 6 -3.92 5.66 -12.89
N GLY A 7 -4.83 4.87 -13.48
CA GLY A 7 -5.31 5.02 -14.86
C GLY A 7 -4.41 4.37 -15.91
N SER A 8 -3.20 3.95 -15.52
CA SER A 8 -2.25 3.25 -16.36
C SER A 8 -1.27 2.42 -15.53
N GLY A 9 -0.50 1.57 -16.21
CA GLY A 9 0.49 0.68 -15.61
C GLY A 9 0.17 -0.79 -15.89
N ASN A 10 1.15 -1.64 -15.65
CA ASN A 10 1.00 -3.09 -15.73
C ASN A 10 1.67 -3.74 -14.51
N TYR A 11 1.31 -4.99 -14.25
CA TYR A 11 2.01 -5.83 -13.29
C TYR A 11 2.18 -7.21 -13.90
N GLN A 12 3.17 -7.94 -13.41
CA GLN A 12 3.44 -9.31 -13.79
C GLN A 12 3.43 -10.17 -12.53
N LEU A 13 2.90 -11.39 -12.65
CA LEU A 13 3.05 -12.39 -11.61
C LEU A 13 4.38 -13.09 -11.84
N ILE A 14 5.28 -12.96 -10.87
CA ILE A 14 6.58 -13.63 -10.88
C ILE A 14 6.65 -14.61 -9.69
N PRO A 15 7.47 -15.67 -9.76
CA PRO A 15 7.70 -16.54 -8.62
C PRO A 15 8.17 -15.74 -7.41
N PHE A 16 7.65 -16.07 -6.24
CA PHE A 16 8.09 -15.43 -5.00
C PHE A 16 9.56 -15.80 -4.72
N PRO A 17 10.42 -14.84 -4.36
CA PRO A 17 11.83 -15.12 -4.10
C PRO A 17 12.01 -16.17 -2.99
N PRO A 18 12.74 -17.27 -3.22
CA PRO A 18 12.79 -18.40 -2.29
C PRO A 18 13.47 -18.04 -0.96
N ASP A 19 14.44 -17.14 -0.99
CA ASP A 19 15.12 -16.57 0.18
C ASP A 19 14.16 -15.76 1.06
N ARG A 20 13.19 -15.06 0.47
CA ARG A 20 12.15 -14.32 1.19
C ARG A 20 11.04 -15.22 1.71
N ALA A 21 10.77 -16.33 1.01
CA ALA A 21 9.70 -17.26 1.39
C ALA A 21 9.94 -17.88 2.78
N VAL A 22 11.20 -18.06 3.18
CA VAL A 22 11.58 -18.64 4.47
C VAL A 22 11.09 -17.80 5.67
N ILE A 23 10.91 -16.49 5.48
CA ILE A 23 10.51 -15.55 6.53
C ILE A 23 9.13 -14.92 6.28
N ASP A 24 8.40 -15.38 5.26
CA ASP A 24 7.09 -14.85 4.92
C ASP A 24 6.03 -15.32 5.93
N ILE A 25 5.18 -14.40 6.39
CA ILE A 25 4.12 -14.69 7.37
C ILE A 25 2.80 -15.12 6.71
N GLY A 26 2.75 -15.13 5.37
CA GLY A 26 1.52 -15.34 4.61
C GLY A 26 0.53 -14.19 4.79
N ASP A 27 -0.74 -14.55 4.86
CA ASP A 27 -1.83 -13.58 4.98
C ASP A 27 -1.89 -12.95 6.38
N TYR A 28 -1.97 -11.62 6.42
CA TYR A 28 -2.12 -10.86 7.66
C TYR A 28 -3.47 -10.15 7.72
N TYR A 29 -4.20 -10.38 8.81
CA TYR A 29 -5.41 -9.66 9.17
C TYR A 29 -5.30 -9.17 10.61
N SER A 30 -5.67 -7.92 10.84
CA SER A 30 -5.66 -7.30 12.17
C SER A 30 -7.06 -7.01 12.66
N ASP A 31 -7.27 -7.17 13.97
CA ASP A 31 -8.49 -6.76 14.66
C ASP A 31 -8.23 -5.49 15.48
N PHE A 32 -9.00 -4.43 15.19
CA PHE A 32 -8.87 -3.13 15.87
C PHE A 32 -9.87 -2.93 17.01
N ARG A 33 -10.68 -3.93 17.38
CA ARG A 33 -11.69 -3.80 18.45
C ARG A 33 -11.10 -3.33 19.78
N LYS A 34 -9.88 -3.75 20.14
CA LYS A 34 -9.25 -3.35 21.41
C LYS A 34 -9.05 -1.82 21.50
N ILE A 35 -8.48 -1.21 20.46
CA ILE A 35 -8.23 0.24 20.44
C ILE A 35 -9.55 1.02 20.26
N GLN A 36 -10.51 0.45 19.54
CA GLN A 36 -11.85 1.02 19.42
C GLN A 36 -12.57 1.07 20.77
N THR A 37 -12.57 -0.02 21.53
CA THR A 37 -13.22 -0.05 22.86
C THR A 37 -12.51 0.86 23.85
N ALA A 38 -11.17 0.90 23.84
CA ALA A 38 -10.42 1.68 24.81
C ALA A 38 -10.45 3.20 24.54
N LEU A 39 -10.44 3.60 23.26
CA LEU A 39 -10.22 5.01 22.88
C LEU A 39 -11.30 5.58 21.94
N GLY A 40 -12.29 4.78 21.53
CA GLY A 40 -13.26 5.17 20.49
C GLY A 40 -12.64 5.27 19.08
N TRP A 41 -11.39 4.85 18.91
CA TRP A 41 -10.69 4.97 17.63
C TRP A 41 -11.23 3.97 16.59
N SER A 42 -11.33 4.40 15.34
CA SER A 42 -11.63 3.51 14.22
C SER A 42 -10.92 3.98 12.94
N PRO A 43 -10.60 3.08 12.01
CA PRO A 43 -9.99 3.47 10.74
C PRO A 43 -10.95 4.35 9.93
N GLN A 44 -10.49 5.54 9.54
CA GLN A 44 -11.29 6.51 8.79
C GLN A 44 -10.99 6.50 7.28
N VAL A 45 -9.85 5.95 6.89
CA VAL A 45 -9.39 5.96 5.50
C VAL A 45 -9.49 4.54 4.94
N SER A 46 -10.34 4.37 3.92
CA SER A 46 -10.41 3.10 3.19
C SER A 46 -9.15 2.87 2.36
N LEU A 47 -8.86 1.61 2.01
CA LEU A 47 -7.75 1.27 1.14
C LEU A 47 -7.77 2.06 -0.17
N ARG A 48 -8.95 2.19 -0.80
CA ARG A 48 -9.10 2.96 -2.04
C ARG A 48 -8.74 4.44 -1.86
N ALA A 49 -9.25 5.07 -0.81
CA ALA A 49 -9.01 6.48 -0.53
C ALA A 49 -7.52 6.73 -0.19
N GLY A 50 -6.94 5.88 0.65
CA GLY A 50 -5.52 5.96 1.01
C GLY A 50 -4.62 5.80 -0.22
N LEU A 51 -4.84 4.79 -1.06
CA LEU A 51 -4.06 4.60 -2.29
C LEU A 51 -4.19 5.77 -3.28
N ALA A 52 -5.37 6.38 -3.40
CA ALA A 52 -5.56 7.56 -4.24
C ALA A 52 -4.73 8.75 -3.71
N GLN A 53 -4.82 9.04 -2.41
CA GLN A 53 -4.03 10.10 -1.78
C GLN A 53 -2.52 9.86 -1.90
N THR A 54 -2.07 8.61 -1.78
CA THR A 54 -0.66 8.23 -1.99
C THR A 54 -0.20 8.52 -3.42
N LEU A 55 -0.99 8.15 -4.43
CA LEU A 55 -0.65 8.44 -5.83
C LEU A 55 -0.56 9.96 -6.07
N ASP A 56 -1.51 10.73 -5.55
CA ASP A 56 -1.52 12.19 -5.71
C ASP A 56 -0.32 12.84 -5.02
N TYR A 57 0.05 12.36 -3.84
CA TYR A 57 1.26 12.81 -3.15
C TYR A 57 2.52 12.58 -3.99
N TYR A 58 2.74 11.35 -4.48
CA TYR A 58 3.95 11.06 -5.26
C TYR A 58 3.96 11.75 -6.62
N ARG A 59 2.82 11.94 -7.28
CA ARG A 59 2.75 12.77 -8.51
C ARG A 59 3.32 14.16 -8.26
N LYS A 60 3.00 14.76 -7.12
CA LYS A 60 3.47 16.10 -6.73
C LYS A 60 4.91 16.13 -6.22
N HIS A 61 5.36 15.08 -5.53
CA HIS A 61 6.60 15.09 -4.74
C HIS A 61 7.69 14.11 -5.21
N HIS A 62 7.46 13.35 -6.29
CA HIS A 62 8.38 12.29 -6.73
C HIS A 62 9.82 12.74 -6.92
N ALA A 63 10.07 13.97 -7.38
CA ALA A 63 11.42 14.49 -7.61
C ALA A 63 12.30 14.55 -6.35
N GLN A 64 11.70 14.40 -5.16
CA GLN A 64 12.44 14.29 -3.89
C GLN A 64 12.94 12.87 -3.60
N TYR A 65 12.43 11.88 -4.32
CA TYR A 65 12.63 10.46 -4.06
C TYR A 65 13.22 9.70 -5.24
N TRP A 66 13.00 10.18 -6.47
CA TRP A 66 13.47 9.55 -7.70
C TRP A 66 14.41 10.54 -8.40
N ASP A 67 15.60 10.08 -8.78
CA ASP A 67 16.43 10.83 -9.71
C ASP A 67 15.71 10.92 -11.06
N ALA A 68 15.83 12.08 -11.72
CA ALA A 68 15.24 12.31 -13.05
C ALA A 68 15.89 11.48 -14.17
N THR A 69 16.90 10.66 -13.83
CA THR A 69 17.57 9.73 -14.75
C THR A 69 16.98 8.32 -14.61
N LEU A 70 15.86 8.11 -15.29
CA LEU A 70 15.50 6.83 -15.89
C LEU A 70 15.25 7.04 -17.38
#